data_AF-A0A2V8Z9T2-F1
#
_entry.id   AF-A0A2V8Z9T2-F1
#
_cell.length_a   1.000
_cell.length_b   1.000
_cell.length_c   1.000
_cell.angle_alpha   90.00
_cell.angle_beta   90.00
_cell.angle_gamma   90.00
#
_symmetry.space_group_name_H-M   'P 1'
#
loop_
_entity.id
_entity.type
_entity.pdbx_description
1 polymer ?
#
loop_
_entity_poly.entity_id
_entity_poly.type
_entity_poly.pdbx_seq_one_letter_code
_entity_poly.pdbx_strand_id
1 'polypeptide(L)'
;MAKEKKHTLSNLRAELAFLELGGYRSPQQAAWRPQFIFEDSPTCLNFRNLGKPLPCSECALMDFVPDGFKRERYPCRHIPLDESGHTLDSLYRIATEEEAHTIVANWLKTTVAQLEREPHGKLSDDAASALFSKSAH
;
A
#
# COMPACT_ATOMS: atom_id res chain seq x y z
N MET A 1 5.57 9.94 -16.31
CA MET A 1 6.55 10.21 -15.24
C MET A 1 6.08 11.22 -14.18
N ALA A 2 6.14 12.55 -14.39
CA ALA A 2 5.82 13.52 -13.32
C ALA A 2 4.32 13.52 -12.92
N LYS A 3 3.41 13.33 -13.88
CA LYS A 3 1.96 13.26 -13.63
C LYS A 3 1.57 11.98 -12.88
N GLU A 4 2.11 10.83 -13.30
CA GLU A 4 1.93 9.54 -12.62
C GLU A 4 2.47 9.60 -11.19
N LYS A 5 3.67 10.14 -10.99
CA LYS A 5 4.24 10.32 -9.65
C LYS A 5 3.36 11.18 -8.74
N LYS A 6 2.85 12.31 -9.25
CA LYS A 6 1.91 13.16 -8.49
C LYS A 6 0.62 12.41 -8.15
N HIS A 7 0.12 11.59 -9.07
CA HIS A 7 -1.05 10.76 -8.84
C HIS A 7 -0.79 9.70 -7.76
N THR A 8 0.32 8.96 -7.85
CA THR A 8 0.73 7.98 -6.84
C THR A 8 0.91 8.63 -5.47
N LEU A 9 1.60 9.77 -5.40
CA LEU A 9 1.78 10.51 -4.15
C LEU A 9 0.44 10.95 -3.54
N SER A 10 -0.49 11.44 -4.37
CA SER A 10 -1.83 11.82 -3.93
C SER A 10 -2.60 10.62 -3.36
N ASN A 11 -2.54 9.46 -4.01
CA ASN A 11 -3.23 8.25 -3.56
C ASN A 11 -2.63 7.74 -2.24
N LEU A 12 -1.30 7.69 -2.11
CA LEU A 12 -0.66 7.24 -0.88
C LEU A 12 -0.94 8.18 0.31
N ARG A 13 -1.01 9.50 0.09
CA ARG A 13 -1.42 10.45 1.13
C ARG A 13 -2.88 10.27 1.54
N ALA A 14 -3.78 10.06 0.58
CA ALA A 14 -5.18 9.79 0.85
C ALA A 14 -5.36 8.49 1.63
N GLU A 15 -4.59 7.45 1.29
CA GLU A 15 -4.56 6.17 1.98
C GLU A 15 -4.09 6.31 3.43
N LEU A 16 -2.99 7.04 3.65
CA LEU A 16 -2.47 7.31 4.99
C LEU A 16 -3.50 8.03 5.84
N ALA A 17 -4.12 9.08 5.30
CA ALA A 17 -5.16 9.82 6.01
C ALA A 17 -6.36 8.92 6.33
N PHE A 18 -6.80 8.07 5.40
CA PHE A 18 -7.91 7.14 5.61
C PHE A 18 -7.59 6.15 6.74
N LEU A 19 -6.38 5.58 6.76
CA LEU A 19 -5.94 4.66 7.80
C LEU A 19 -5.83 5.34 9.16
N GLU A 20 -5.21 6.52 9.25
CA GLU A 20 -5.02 7.27 10.51
C GLU A 20 -6.33 7.79 11.10
N LEU A 21 -7.31 8.12 10.26
CA LEU A 21 -8.66 8.49 10.69
C LEU A 21 -9.52 7.28 11.09
N GLY A 22 -8.95 6.08 11.10
CA GLY A 22 -9.62 4.86 11.54
C GLY A 22 -10.56 4.25 10.51
N GLY A 23 -10.35 4.52 9.21
CA GLY A 23 -11.19 4.04 8.12
C GLY A 23 -11.38 2.51 8.08
N TYR A 24 -10.40 1.77 8.58
CA TYR A 24 -10.45 0.30 8.71
C TYR A 24 -10.96 -0.22 10.06
N ARG A 25 -10.96 0.62 11.11
CA ARG A 25 -11.39 0.23 12.47
C ARG A 25 -12.91 0.23 12.64
N SER A 26 -13.62 0.95 11.77
CA SER A 26 -15.08 1.02 11.79
C SER A 26 -15.64 0.30 10.57
N PRO A 27 -16.18 -0.92 10.70
CA PRO A 27 -16.79 -1.61 9.59
C PRO A 27 -18.17 -1.00 9.31
N GLN A 28 -18.20 0.22 8.75
CA GLN A 28 -19.44 0.88 8.33
C GLN A 28 -20.17 0.08 7.24
N GLN A 29 -19.45 -0.81 6.52
CA GLN A 29 -19.96 -1.48 5.32
C GLN A 29 -19.97 -3.00 5.40
N ALA A 30 -19.08 -3.60 6.20
CA ALA A 30 -18.94 -5.06 6.26
C ALA A 30 -18.64 -5.53 7.68
N ALA A 31 -19.58 -5.27 8.60
CA ALA A 31 -19.48 -5.76 10.00
C ALA A 31 -19.36 -7.29 10.11
N TRP A 32 -19.66 -8.02 9.03
CA TRP A 32 -19.57 -9.48 8.93
C TRP A 32 -18.18 -10.01 8.55
N ARG A 33 -17.21 -9.15 8.23
CA ARG A 33 -15.82 -9.56 7.94
C ARG A 33 -14.79 -8.51 8.37
N PRO A 34 -13.53 -8.92 8.59
CA PRO A 34 -12.42 -7.97 8.73
C PRO A 34 -12.31 -7.02 7.53
N GLN A 35 -11.86 -5.79 7.77
CA GLN A 35 -11.51 -4.85 6.72
C GLN A 35 -10.11 -5.17 6.18
N PHE A 36 -9.97 -5.18 4.86
CA PHE A 36 -8.70 -5.40 4.17
C PHE A 36 -8.10 -4.07 3.74
N ILE A 37 -6.92 -3.77 4.30
CA ILE A 37 -6.11 -2.60 3.97
C ILE A 37 -5.83 -2.56 2.47
N PHE A 38 -5.89 -1.36 1.90
CA PHE A 38 -5.89 -1.04 0.46
C PHE A 38 -7.15 -1.51 -0.27
N GLU A 39 -7.60 -2.76 -0.12
CA GLU A 39 -8.76 -3.29 -0.88
C GLU A 39 -10.08 -2.60 -0.52
N ASP A 40 -10.29 -2.32 0.77
CA ASP A 40 -11.46 -1.63 1.30
C ASP A 40 -11.24 -0.12 1.41
N SER A 41 -10.24 0.41 0.71
CA SER A 41 -9.95 1.85 0.65
C SER A 41 -10.70 2.55 -0.47
N PRO A 42 -11.15 3.81 -0.30
CA PRO A 42 -11.54 4.69 -1.40
C PRO A 42 -10.45 4.89 -2.48
N THR A 43 -9.18 4.58 -2.20
CA THR A 43 -8.08 4.66 -3.17
C THR A 43 -8.00 3.45 -4.11
N CYS A 44 -8.69 2.35 -3.79
CA CYS A 44 -8.75 1.17 -4.64
C CYS A 44 -9.69 1.37 -5.82
N LEU A 45 -9.23 1.01 -7.02
CA LEU A 45 -10.03 1.06 -8.26
C LEU A 45 -11.30 0.21 -8.18
N ASN A 46 -11.29 -0.82 -7.33
CA ASN A 46 -12.40 -1.75 -7.14
C ASN A 46 -13.21 -1.46 -5.87
N PHE A 47 -12.94 -0.34 -5.18
CA PHE A 47 -13.72 0.06 -4.01
C PHE A 47 -15.19 0.25 -4.38
N ARG A 48 -16.07 -0.49 -3.69
CA ARG A 48 -17.52 -0.51 -3.95
C ARG A 48 -17.90 -0.81 -5.40
N ASN A 49 -17.02 -1.42 -6.18
CA ASN A 49 -17.33 -1.85 -7.54
C ASN A 49 -18.21 -3.12 -7.48
N LEU A 50 -19.50 -2.97 -7.80
CA LEU A 50 -20.45 -4.09 -7.89
C LEU A 50 -20.43 -4.79 -9.26
N GLY A 51 -19.69 -4.25 -10.22
CA GLY A 51 -19.57 -4.77 -11.57
C GLY A 51 -18.37 -5.68 -11.76
N LYS A 52 -17.90 -5.76 -13.01
CA LYS A 52 -16.67 -6.49 -13.33
C LYS A 52 -15.46 -5.80 -12.68
N PRO A 53 -14.57 -6.53 -11.99
CA PRO A 53 -13.35 -5.95 -11.43
C PRO A 53 -12.48 -5.29 -12.51
N LEU A 54 -12.03 -4.08 -12.22
CA LEU A 54 -10.99 -3.40 -12.97
C LEU A 54 -9.64 -4.06 -12.71
N PRO A 55 -8.75 -4.13 -13.71
CA PRO A 55 -7.45 -4.75 -13.54
C PRO A 55 -6.58 -3.90 -12.59
N CYS A 56 -6.00 -4.54 -11.57
CA CYS A 56 -5.13 -3.85 -10.64
C CYS A 56 -3.89 -3.25 -11.31
N SER A 57 -3.51 -3.69 -12.52
CA SER A 57 -2.38 -3.13 -13.30
C SER A 57 -2.46 -1.63 -13.55
N GLU A 58 -3.64 -1.02 -13.44
CA GLU A 58 -3.85 0.43 -13.58
C GLU A 58 -3.80 1.19 -12.23
N CYS A 59 -3.65 0.47 -11.11
CA CYS A 59 -3.60 1.04 -9.77
C CYS A 59 -2.23 1.65 -9.47
N ALA A 60 -2.22 2.79 -8.78
CA ALA A 60 -0.99 3.45 -8.33
C ALA A 60 -0.11 2.60 -7.40
N LEU A 61 -0.67 1.57 -6.77
CA LEU A 61 0.08 0.67 -5.89
C LEU A 61 0.92 -0.37 -6.65
N MET A 62 0.69 -0.55 -7.96
CA MET A 62 1.36 -1.62 -8.73
C MET A 62 2.87 -1.46 -8.86
N ASP A 63 3.36 -0.22 -8.78
CA ASP A 63 4.80 0.06 -8.80
C ASP A 63 5.52 -0.48 -7.56
N PHE A 64 4.79 -0.78 -6.48
CA PHE A 64 5.33 -1.33 -5.23
C PHE A 64 5.14 -2.86 -5.11
N VAL A 65 4.42 -3.47 -6.05
CA VAL A 65 4.19 -4.92 -6.05
C VAL A 65 5.38 -5.60 -6.72
N PRO A 66 6.04 -6.59 -6.09
CA PRO A 66 7.12 -7.32 -6.73
C PRO A 66 6.61 -8.07 -7.98
N ASP A 67 7.42 -8.17 -9.02
CA ASP A 67 7.01 -8.71 -10.33
C ASP A 67 6.33 -10.08 -10.28
N GLY A 68 6.82 -10.97 -9.41
CA GLY A 68 6.26 -12.31 -9.21
C GLY A 68 4.81 -12.32 -8.72
N PHE A 69 4.35 -11.24 -8.08
CA PHE A 69 3.01 -11.13 -7.48
C PHE A 69 2.07 -10.21 -8.25
N LYS A 70 2.51 -9.56 -9.34
CA LYS A 70 1.67 -8.63 -10.12
C LYS A 70 0.44 -9.28 -10.75
N ARG A 71 0.43 -10.60 -10.91
CA ARG A 71 -0.69 -11.39 -11.48
C ARG A 71 -1.56 -12.07 -10.42
N GLU A 72 -1.25 -11.89 -9.13
CA GLU A 72 -2.07 -12.44 -8.06
C GLU A 72 -3.46 -11.79 -8.04
N ARG A 73 -4.42 -12.46 -7.39
CA ARG A 73 -5.79 -11.94 -7.26
C ARG A 73 -5.83 -10.60 -6.52
N TYR A 74 -4.96 -10.43 -5.53
CA TYR A 74 -4.85 -9.22 -4.71
C TYR A 74 -3.37 -8.76 -4.65
N PRO A 75 -2.83 -8.19 -5.73
CA PRO A 75 -1.41 -7.87 -5.84
C PRO A 75 -0.92 -6.92 -4.73
N CYS A 76 -1.77 -5.98 -4.32
CA CYS A 76 -1.48 -5.03 -3.24
C CYS A 76 -1.19 -5.69 -1.88
N ARG A 77 -1.60 -6.96 -1.67
CA ARG A 77 -1.27 -7.68 -0.44
C ARG A 77 0.18 -8.10 -0.33
N HIS A 78 0.90 -8.12 -1.45
CA HIS A 78 2.27 -8.61 -1.55
C HIS A 78 3.31 -7.50 -1.59
N ILE A 79 2.90 -6.25 -1.34
CA ILE A 79 3.82 -5.13 -1.18
C ILE A 79 4.66 -5.38 0.09
N PRO A 80 6.00 -5.33 0.00
CA PRO A 80 6.86 -5.35 1.19
C PRO A 80 6.69 -4.05 1.98
N LEU A 81 6.36 -4.18 3.27
CA LEU A 81 6.02 -3.08 4.15
C LEU A 81 7.16 -2.68 5.10
N ASP A 82 8.12 -3.57 5.33
CA ASP A 82 9.27 -3.34 6.20
C ASP A 82 10.53 -4.09 5.74
N GLU A 83 11.64 -3.91 6.46
CA GLU A 83 12.94 -4.53 6.14
C GLU A 83 12.93 -6.05 6.30
N SER A 84 11.98 -6.59 7.05
CA SER A 84 11.81 -8.04 7.21
C SER A 84 11.04 -8.66 6.04
N GLY A 85 10.55 -7.83 5.12
CA GLY A 85 9.75 -8.27 3.97
C GLY A 85 8.33 -8.66 4.35
N HIS A 86 7.81 -8.21 5.50
CA HIS A 86 6.41 -8.45 5.83
C HIS A 86 5.50 -7.80 4.79
N THR A 87 4.46 -8.51 4.41
CA THR A 87 3.41 -8.06 3.50
C THR A 87 2.06 -8.11 4.20
N LEU A 88 1.02 -7.51 3.63
CA LEU A 88 -0.34 -7.67 4.19
C LEU A 88 -0.77 -9.15 4.22
N ASP A 89 -0.39 -9.95 3.22
CA ASP A 89 -0.69 -11.39 3.21
C ASP A 89 -0.08 -12.11 4.42
N SER A 90 1.17 -11.79 4.80
CA SER A 90 1.77 -12.36 6.00
C SER A 90 1.17 -11.78 7.27
N LEU A 91 0.97 -10.46 7.33
CA LEU A 91 0.47 -9.77 8.52
C LEU A 91 -0.93 -10.23 8.90
N TYR A 92 -1.82 -10.48 7.93
CA TYR A 92 -3.16 -11.01 8.21
C TYR A 92 -3.15 -12.41 8.86
N ARG A 93 -2.02 -13.13 8.83
CA ARG A 93 -1.89 -14.45 9.44
C ARG A 93 -1.23 -14.40 10.81
N ILE A 94 -0.32 -13.46 11.02
CA ILE A 94 0.60 -13.49 12.18
C ILE A 94 0.48 -12.28 13.11
N ALA A 95 -0.07 -11.16 12.64
CA ALA A 95 -0.12 -9.90 13.37
C ALA A 95 -1.53 -9.57 13.83
N THR A 96 -1.61 -8.80 14.91
CA THR A 96 -2.85 -8.14 15.32
C THR A 96 -3.23 -7.03 14.34
N GLU A 97 -4.50 -6.60 14.37
CA GLU A 97 -4.98 -5.47 13.56
C GLU A 97 -4.16 -4.19 13.84
N GLU A 98 -3.87 -3.92 15.11
CA GLU A 98 -3.10 -2.74 15.52
C GLU A 98 -1.66 -2.77 15.00
N GLU A 99 -1.00 -3.92 15.06
CA GLU A 99 0.35 -4.11 14.49
C GLU A 99 0.32 -3.94 12.97
N ALA A 100 -0.63 -4.56 12.28
CA ALA A 100 -0.77 -4.42 10.83
C ALA A 100 -1.00 -2.96 10.42
N HIS A 101 -1.87 -2.24 11.14
CA HIS A 101 -2.11 -0.81 10.89
C HIS A 101 -0.86 0.03 11.13
N THR A 102 -0.11 -0.27 12.19
CA THR A 102 1.13 0.45 12.52
C THR A 102 2.20 0.25 11.46
N ILE A 103 2.41 -0.99 11.01
CA ILE A 103 3.39 -1.33 9.98
C ILE A 103 3.03 -0.63 8.66
N VAL A 104 1.76 -0.69 8.24
CA VAL A 104 1.32 -0.01 7.02
C VAL A 104 1.43 1.51 7.14
N ALA A 105 1.05 2.10 8.27
CA ALA A 105 1.18 3.54 8.49
C ALA A 105 2.63 4.01 8.36
N ASN A 106 3.57 3.26 8.94
CA ASN A 106 4.99 3.55 8.84
C ASN A 106 5.50 3.42 7.39
N TRP A 107 5.09 2.37 6.68
CA TRP A 107 5.40 2.20 5.26
C TRP A 107 4.89 3.37 4.41
N LEU A 108 3.63 3.78 4.61
CA LEU A 108 3.02 4.90 3.89
C LEU A 108 3.77 6.21 4.15
N LYS A 109 4.09 6.52 5.42
CA LYS A 109 4.85 7.73 5.80
C LYS A 109 6.21 7.78 5.14
N THR A 110 6.97 6.68 5.23
CA THR A 110 8.31 6.58 4.63
C THR A 110 8.25 6.71 3.11
N THR A 111 7.31 6.02 2.47
CA THR A 111 7.15 6.02 1.01
C THR A 111 6.74 7.41 0.49
N VAL A 112 5.79 8.07 1.16
CA VAL A 112 5.38 9.45 0.84
C VAL A 112 6.57 10.41 0.96
N ALA A 113 7.31 10.36 2.08
CA ALA A 113 8.47 11.21 2.30
C ALA A 113 9.60 10.97 1.29
N GLN A 114 9.79 9.74 0.81
CA GLN A 114 10.75 9.46 -0.26
C GLN A 114 10.29 10.03 -1.60
N LEU A 115 9.03 9.78 -1.99
CA LEU A 115 8.49 10.29 -3.24
C LEU A 115 8.51 11.83 -3.28
N GLU A 116 8.33 12.52 -2.16
CA GLU A 116 8.46 13.97 -2.07
C GLU A 116 9.90 14.47 -2.27
N ARG A 117 10.90 13.71 -1.78
CA ARG A 117 12.32 14.08 -1.87
C ARG A 117 12.95 13.87 -3.24
N GLU A 118 12.42 12.95 -4.06
CA GLU A 118 12.98 12.64 -5.38
C GLU A 118 12.34 13.53 -6.49
N PRO A 119 13.04 14.49 -7.12
CA PRO A 119 12.42 15.35 -8.13
C PRO A 119 12.26 14.65 -9.50
N HIS A 120 13.03 13.59 -9.77
CA HIS A 120 13.06 12.91 -11.08
C HIS A 120 13.18 11.39 -10.90
N GLY A 121 12.25 10.67 -11.54
CA GLY A 121 11.96 9.27 -11.26
C GLY A 121 13.09 8.29 -11.56
N LYS A 122 13.29 7.38 -10.61
CA LYS A 122 13.59 5.98 -10.85
C LYS A 122 13.17 5.20 -9.59
N LEU A 123 11.94 4.67 -9.58
CA LEU A 123 11.64 3.49 -8.77
C LEU A 123 12.25 2.31 -9.56
N SER A 124 13.57 2.12 -9.44
CA SER A 124 14.21 0.90 -9.93
C SER A 124 13.89 -0.24 -8.98
N ASP A 125 13.85 -1.46 -9.51
CA ASP A 125 13.44 -2.71 -8.83
C ASP A 125 14.21 -3.02 -7.53
N ASP A 126 15.28 -2.26 -7.23
CA ASP A 126 16.05 -2.31 -5.99
C ASP A 126 15.50 -1.40 -4.85
N ALA A 127 14.49 -0.56 -5.10
CA ALA A 127 14.02 0.42 -4.12
C ALA A 127 13.35 -0.22 -2.88
N ALA A 128 12.73 -1.39 -3.03
CA ALA A 128 12.21 -2.15 -1.89
C ALA A 128 13.34 -2.61 -0.94
N SER A 129 14.54 -2.89 -1.48
CA SER A 129 15.71 -3.29 -0.69
C SER A 129 16.55 -2.10 -0.21
N ALA A 130 16.54 -0.98 -0.94
CA ALA A 130 17.31 0.23 -0.61
C ALA A 130 16.64 1.14 0.45
N LEU A 131 15.37 0.90 0.79
CA LEU A 131 14.61 1.61 1.84
C LEU A 131 15.24 1.50 3.24
N PHE A 132 16.11 0.52 3.46
CA PHE A 132 16.50 0.08 4.80
C PHE A 132 18.01 0.00 5.04
N SER A 133 18.85 0.34 4.04
CA SER A 133 20.33 0.31 4.18
C SER A 133 20.98 1.63 4.57
N LYS A 134 20.22 2.69 4.91
CA LYS A 134 20.80 4.02 5.24
C LYS A 134 20.25 4.61 6.55
N SER A 135 20.42 3.90 7.67
CA SER A 135 20.27 4.46 9.03
C SER A 135 21.26 3.88 10.05
N ALA A 136 22.47 3.51 9.63
CA ALA A 136 23.55 3.19 10.55
C ALA A 136 24.78 3.98 10.14
N HIS A 137 24.99 5.16 10.74
CA HIS A 137 26.28 5.79 11.05
C HIS A 137 26.08 6.69 12.27
#